data_AF-A0A8D3X7I2-F1
#
_entry.id   AF-A0A8D3X7I2-F1
#
_cell.length_a   1.000
_cell.length_b   1.000
_cell.length_c   1.000
_cell.angle_alpha   90.00
_cell.angle_beta   90.00
_cell.angle_gamma   90.00
#
_symmetry.space_group_name_H-M   'P 1'
#
loop_
_entity.id
_entity.type
_entity.pdbx_description
1 polymer ?
#
loop_
_entity_poly.entity_id
_entity_poly.type
_entity_poly.pdbx_seq_one_letter_code
_entity_poly.pdbx_strand_id
1 'polypeptide(L)'
;MFEKGFITEVERLKNMNNMYLELPAMRSIGYRQIWEFIEGKYNFIILKEKILSATRNLAKKQKVWLRKYKDAFWLDAYNPKILDMILYLLQSNITESWKKNYNI
;
A
#
# COMPACT_ATOMS: atom_id res chain seq x y z
N MET A 1 12.61 -1.41 1.44
CA MET A 1 11.92 -1.84 2.68
C MET A 1 12.88 -2.57 3.60
N PHE A 2 13.49 -3.68 3.19
CA PHE A 2 14.43 -4.41 4.04
C PHE A 2 15.65 -3.59 4.50
N GLU A 3 16.33 -2.92 3.57
CA GLU A 3 17.47 -2.02 3.88
C GLU A 3 17.10 -0.84 4.79
N LYS A 4 15.81 -0.51 4.86
CA LYS A 4 15.28 0.54 5.75
C LYS A 4 14.86 0.00 7.13
N GLY A 5 15.23 -1.24 7.47
CA GLY A 5 14.99 -1.81 8.81
C GLY A 5 13.64 -2.50 9.00
N PHE A 6 12.96 -2.94 7.93
CA PHE A 6 11.63 -3.54 8.07
C PHE A 6 11.63 -4.84 8.89
N ILE A 7 12.70 -5.64 8.84
CA ILE A 7 12.82 -6.85 9.68
C ILE A 7 12.90 -6.46 11.16
N THR A 8 13.76 -5.49 11.48
CA THR A 8 13.92 -4.95 12.84
C THR A 8 12.61 -4.36 13.38
N GLU A 9 11.82 -3.70 12.55
CA GLU A 9 10.48 -3.23 12.94
C GLU A 9 9.60 -4.39 13.40
N VAL A 10 9.49 -5.44 12.60
CA VAL A 10 8.64 -6.60 12.92
C VAL A 10 9.16 -7.38 14.13
N GLU A 11 10.47 -7.46 14.30
CA GLU A 11 11.09 -8.06 15.50
C GLU A 11 10.73 -7.27 16.77
N ARG A 12 10.78 -5.93 16.72
CA ARG A 12 10.32 -5.08 17.84
C ARG A 12 8.83 -5.29 18.13
N LEU A 13 8.00 -5.34 17.09
CA LEU A 13 6.57 -5.60 17.22
C LEU A 13 6.30 -6.98 17.85
N LYS A 14 7.06 -8.01 17.48
CA LYS A 14 6.96 -9.35 18.06
C LYS A 14 7.27 -9.38 19.56
N ASN A 15 8.16 -8.51 20.02
CA ASN A 15 8.55 -8.41 21.42
C ASN A 15 7.62 -7.53 22.27
N MET A 16 6.61 -6.89 21.68
CA MET A 16 5.63 -6.10 22.42
C MET A 16 4.57 -6.99 23.06
N ASN A 17 4.20 -6.69 24.30
CA ASN A 17 3.06 -7.32 24.96
C ASN A 17 1.78 -7.02 24.13
N ASN A 18 0.97 -8.04 23.87
CA ASN A 18 -0.27 -8.02 23.07
C ASN A 18 -0.12 -8.05 21.54
N MET A 19 1.06 -8.39 21.01
CA MET A 19 1.22 -8.60 19.57
C MET A 19 1.19 -10.08 19.20
N TYR A 20 0.31 -10.45 18.27
CA TYR A 20 0.14 -11.82 17.79
C TYR A 20 -0.32 -11.84 16.31
N LEU A 21 -0.07 -12.97 15.64
CA LEU A 21 -0.17 -13.12 14.17
C LEU A 21 -1.58 -12.92 13.59
N GLU A 22 -2.61 -13.11 14.41
CA GLU A 22 -4.03 -13.06 14.02
C GLU A 22 -4.59 -11.63 14.00
N LEU A 23 -3.86 -10.67 14.58
CA LEU A 23 -4.27 -9.26 14.61
C LEU A 23 -4.51 -8.72 13.18
N PRO A 24 -5.53 -7.86 12.98
CA PRO A 24 -5.77 -7.22 11.69
C PRO A 24 -4.56 -6.48 11.13
N ALA A 25 -3.78 -5.82 12.00
CA ALA A 25 -2.55 -5.12 11.61
C ALA A 25 -1.51 -6.06 10.97
N MET A 26 -1.41 -7.31 11.44
CA MET A 26 -0.47 -8.32 10.90
C MET A 26 -0.89 -8.86 9.52
N ARG A 27 -2.10 -8.52 9.04
CA ARG A 27 -2.55 -8.87 7.68
C ARG A 27 -1.97 -7.94 6.61
N SER A 28 -1.38 -6.82 7.01
CA SER A 28 -0.62 -5.95 6.11
C SER A 28 0.53 -6.72 5.46
N ILE A 29 0.80 -6.43 4.19
CA ILE A 29 1.80 -7.17 3.41
C ILE A 29 3.17 -7.06 4.07
N GLY A 30 3.81 -8.22 4.28
CA GLY A 30 5.16 -8.32 4.80
C GLY A 30 5.24 -8.64 6.27
N TYR A 31 4.30 -8.17 7.11
CA TYR A 31 4.37 -8.35 8.56
C TYR A 31 4.33 -9.83 8.96
N ARG A 32 3.28 -10.54 8.57
CA ARG A 32 3.19 -11.99 8.79
C ARG A 32 4.37 -12.73 8.17
N GLN A 33 4.76 -12.36 6.94
CA GLN A 33 5.84 -13.07 6.26
C GLN A 33 7.18 -12.90 6.99
N ILE A 34 7.48 -11.70 7.47
CA ILE A 34 8.72 -11.44 8.21
C ILE A 34 8.66 -12.13 9.58
N TRP A 35 7.52 -12.12 10.24
CA TRP A 35 7.34 -12.82 11.52
C TRP A 35 7.63 -14.32 11.39
N GLU A 36 7.08 -14.98 10.38
CA GLU A 36 7.33 -16.40 10.10
C GLU A 36 8.77 -16.68 9.69
N PHE A 37 9.42 -15.73 9.02
CA PHE A 37 10.86 -15.79 8.74
C PHE A 37 11.69 -15.72 10.03
N ILE A 38 11.34 -14.83 10.97
CA ILE A 38 11.98 -14.72 12.28
C ILE A 38 11.80 -16.02 13.08
N GLU A 39 10.67 -16.70 12.94
CA GLU A 39 10.41 -18.02 13.53
C GLU A 39 11.10 -19.19 12.80
N GLY A 40 11.88 -18.91 11.75
CA GLY A 40 12.64 -19.92 11.02
C GLY A 40 11.80 -20.80 10.08
N LYS A 41 10.55 -20.44 9.77
CA LYS A 41 9.69 -21.25 8.89
C LYS A 41 10.20 -21.33 7.45
N TYR A 42 11.00 -20.36 7.02
CA TYR A 42 11.65 -20.34 5.70
C TYR A 42 12.81 -19.34 5.66
N ASN A 43 13.62 -19.42 4.60
CA ASN A 43 14.79 -18.55 4.41
C ASN A 43 14.44 -17.19 3.79
N PHE A 44 15.44 -16.32 3.67
CA PHE A 44 15.29 -14.95 3.16
C PHE A 44 14.90 -14.88 1.68
N ILE A 45 15.28 -15.87 0.87
CA ILE A 45 14.91 -15.95 -0.55
C ILE A 45 13.40 -16.16 -0.66
N ILE A 46 12.87 -17.15 0.07
CA ILE A 46 11.43 -17.44 0.12
C ILE A 46 10.64 -16.25 0.70
N LEU A 47 11.18 -15.56 1.71
CA LEU A 47 10.58 -14.33 2.25
C LEU A 47 10.38 -13.28 1.15
N LYS A 48 11.44 -12.99 0.39
CA LYS A 48 11.40 -12.01 -0.71
C LYS A 48 10.33 -12.36 -1.74
N GLU A 49 10.29 -13.61 -2.17
CA GLU A 49 9.30 -14.08 -3.15
C GLU A 49 7.87 -13.96 -2.65
N LYS A 50 7.61 -14.36 -1.39
CA LYS A 50 6.29 -14.25 -0.77
C LYS A 50 5.83 -12.79 -0.68
N ILE A 51 6.67 -11.87 -0.23
CA ILE A 51 6.32 -10.44 -0.16
C ILE A 51 6.05 -9.89 -1.57
N LEU A 52 6.92 -10.18 -2.52
CA LEU A 52 6.78 -9.70 -3.89
C LEU A 52 5.48 -10.21 -4.55
N SER A 53 5.15 -11.49 -4.36
CA SER A 53 3.89 -12.09 -4.83
C SER A 53 2.67 -11.43 -4.18
N ALA A 54 2.69 -11.24 -2.86
CA ALA A 54 1.62 -10.57 -2.14
C ALA A 54 1.40 -9.12 -2.63
N THR A 55 2.47 -8.35 -2.82
CA THR A 55 2.40 -6.96 -3.34
C THR A 55 1.82 -6.92 -4.74
N ARG A 56 2.24 -7.82 -5.65
CA ARG A 56 1.67 -7.92 -7.00
C ARG A 56 0.19 -8.27 -6.97
N ASN A 57 -0.20 -9.20 -6.11
CA ASN A 57 -1.60 -9.60 -5.97
C ASN A 57 -2.46 -8.45 -5.42
N LEU A 58 -1.96 -7.67 -4.46
CA LEU A 58 -2.65 -6.48 -3.99
C LEU A 58 -2.81 -5.44 -5.10
N ALA A 59 -1.74 -5.11 -5.82
CA ALA A 59 -1.79 -4.15 -6.93
C ALA A 59 -2.76 -4.62 -8.03
N LYS A 60 -2.77 -5.91 -8.36
CA LYS A 60 -3.74 -6.51 -9.29
C LYS A 60 -5.18 -6.34 -8.80
N LYS A 61 -5.45 -6.65 -7.53
CA LYS A 61 -6.78 -6.47 -6.92
C LYS A 61 -7.19 -5.00 -6.94
N GLN A 62 -6.33 -4.08 -6.52
CA GLN A 62 -6.57 -2.64 -6.57
C GLN A 62 -6.93 -2.20 -7.99
N LYS A 63 -6.14 -2.60 -9.00
CA LYS A 63 -6.42 -2.28 -10.41
C LYS A 63 -7.78 -2.84 -10.88
N VAL A 64 -8.10 -4.08 -10.53
CA VAL A 64 -9.40 -4.69 -10.87
C VAL A 64 -10.57 -3.95 -10.22
N TRP A 65 -10.43 -3.55 -8.96
CA TRP A 65 -11.44 -2.75 -8.27
C TRP A 65 -11.60 -1.36 -8.87
N LEU A 66 -10.48 -0.67 -9.16
CA LEU A 66 -10.50 0.66 -9.75
C LEU A 66 -11.13 0.68 -11.15
N ARG A 67 -10.99 -0.38 -11.94
CA ARG A 67 -11.66 -0.51 -13.26
C ARG A 67 -13.18 -0.45 -13.21
N LYS A 68 -13.80 -0.62 -12.03
CA LYS A 68 -15.26 -0.50 -11.86
C LYS A 68 -15.73 0.96 -11.85
N TYR A 69 -14.84 1.92 -11.59
CA TYR A 69 -15.16 3.35 -11.59
C TYR A 69 -15.07 3.87 -13.03
N LYS A 70 -16.22 3.94 -13.71
CA LYS A 70 -16.30 4.36 -15.12
C LYS A 70 -16.04 5.87 -15.30
N ASP A 71 -16.39 6.66 -14.29
CA ASP A 71 -16.26 8.13 -14.32
C ASP A 71 -14.92 8.61 -13.74
N ALA A 72 -14.01 7.69 -13.43
CA ALA A 72 -12.69 8.04 -12.92
C ALA A 72 -11.78 8.55 -14.04
N PHE A 73 -11.05 9.63 -13.77
CA PHE A 73 -9.96 10.09 -14.60
C PHE A 73 -8.72 9.20 -14.38
N TRP A 74 -8.30 8.46 -15.41
CA TRP A 74 -7.09 7.66 -15.38
C TRP A 74 -5.90 8.49 -15.82
N LEU A 75 -4.87 8.53 -14.97
CA LEU A 75 -3.64 9.28 -15.22
C LEU A 75 -2.46 8.34 -15.29
N ASP A 76 -1.55 8.59 -16.22
CA ASP A 76 -0.29 7.89 -16.32
C ASP A 76 0.73 8.47 -15.34
N ALA A 77 1.12 7.68 -14.35
CA ALA A 77 2.10 8.05 -13.32
C ALA A 77 3.48 8.42 -13.89
N TYR A 78 3.80 8.00 -15.12
CA TYR A 78 5.06 8.31 -15.79
C TYR A 78 4.99 9.57 -16.65
N ASN A 79 3.82 10.20 -16.77
CA ASN A 79 3.69 11.44 -17.52
C ASN A 79 4.36 12.59 -16.75
N PRO A 80 5.37 13.27 -17.33
CA PRO A 80 6.06 14.37 -16.65
C PRO A 80 5.16 15.57 -16.33
N LYS A 81 4.01 15.69 -17.01
CA LYS A 81 3.00 16.74 -16.78
C LYS A 81 1.83 16.27 -15.92
N ILE A 82 1.96 15.13 -15.21
CA ILE A 82 0.86 14.59 -14.40
C ILE A 82 0.35 15.60 -13.36
N LEU A 83 1.23 16.40 -12.77
CA LEU A 83 0.84 17.41 -11.79
C LEU A 83 -0.10 18.46 -12.42
N ASP A 84 0.28 19.00 -13.58
CA ASP A 84 -0.54 19.99 -14.30
C ASP A 84 -1.91 19.41 -14.68
N MET A 85 -1.92 18.15 -15.14
CA MET A 85 -3.16 17.43 -15.46
C MET A 85 -4.06 17.27 -14.23
N ILE A 86 -3.49 16.87 -13.09
CA ILE A 86 -4.23 16.75 -11.82
C ILE A 86 -4.84 18.10 -11.44
N LEU A 87 -4.03 19.17 -11.45
CA LEU A 87 -4.49 20.51 -11.08
C LEU A 87 -5.62 20.98 -12.00
N TYR A 88 -5.48 20.80 -13.31
CA TYR A 88 -6.53 21.14 -14.27
C TYR A 88 -7.83 20.36 -14.02
N LEU A 89 -7.74 19.05 -13.79
CA LEU A 89 -8.91 18.20 -13.51
C LEU A 89 -9.61 18.62 -12.22
N LEU A 90 -8.85 18.93 -11.17
CA LEU A 90 -9.42 19.42 -9.91
C LEU A 90 -10.12 20.77 -10.11
N GLN A 91 -9.48 21.74 -10.75
CA GLN A 91 -10.08 23.05 -10.99
C GLN A 91 -11.36 22.98 -11.83
N SER A 92 -11.39 22.10 -12.83
CA SER A 92 -12.50 21.97 -13.77
C SER A 92 -13.68 21.14 -13.25
N ASN A 93 -13.46 20.26 -12.26
CA ASN A 93 -14.47 19.29 -11.81
C ASN A 93 -14.81 19.37 -10.31
N ILE A 94 -14.12 20.20 -9.53
CA ILE A 94 -14.52 20.45 -8.13
C ILE A 94 -15.81 21.28 -8.13
N THR A 95 -16.86 20.72 -7.55
CA THR A 95 -18.15 21.39 -7.31
C THR A 95 -18.00 22.55 -6.32
N GLU A 96 -18.84 23.59 -6.42
CA GLU A 96 -18.87 24.70 -5.46
C GLU A 96 -19.06 24.23 -4.01
N SER A 97 -19.77 23.12 -3.80
CA SER A 97 -19.96 22.47 -2.51
C SER A 97 -18.63 22.02 -1.86
N TRP A 98 -17.69 21.53 -2.66
CA TRP A 98 -16.36 21.14 -2.17
C TRP A 98 -15.47 22.35 -1.87
N LYS A 99 -15.51 23.39 -2.72
CA LYS A 99 -14.78 24.66 -2.51
C LYS A 99 -15.17 25.31 -1.18
N LYS A 100 -16.48 25.35 -0.90
CA LYS A 100 -17.06 25.93 0.32
C LYS A 100 -16.67 25.19 1.61
N ASN A 101 -16.46 23.87 1.55
CA ASN A 101 -16.11 23.06 2.72
C ASN A 101 -14.62 23.08 3.08
N TYR A 102 -13.73 23.48 2.15
CA TYR A 102 -12.28 23.42 2.35
C TYR A 102 -11.55 24.76 2.13
N ASN A 103 -12.27 25.88 1.99
CA ASN A 103 -11.70 27.23 1.78
C ASN A 103 -10.70 27.28 0.60
N ILE A 104 -11.08 26.70 -0.54
CA ILE A 104 -10.34 26.80 -1.82
C ILE A 104 -11.19 27.56 -2.83
#